data_AF-A0A351VJQ1-F1
#
_entry.id   AF-A0A351VJQ1-F1
#
_cell.length_a   1.000
_cell.length_b   1.000
_cell.length_c   1.000
_cell.angle_alpha   90.00
_cell.angle_beta   90.00
_cell.angle_gamma   90.00
#
_symmetry.space_group_name_H-M   'P 1'
#
loop_
_entity.id
_entity.type
_entity.pdbx_description
1 polymer ?
#
loop_
_entity_poly.entity_id
_entity_poly.type
_entity_poly.pdbx_seq_one_letter_code
_entity_poly.pdbx_strand_id
1 'polypeptide(L)'
;EAELKELGIWNNPLVASHRDEIREGRLVVEALRSGVEMNSLEHFLNIDSIGILRKQDLSREARAATVLQALRQVGKPYDFNFDVESKGRVYCSKLVYLSYSGIDWPTRKSMGRTTFTPDDVAIKAAKDGTLQLVTFYHDGQRVSDAPTVRMAELMGVAGK
;
A
#
# COMPACT_ATOMS: atom_id res chain seq x y z
N GLU A 1 -0.63 -17.20 7.37
CA GLU A 1 0.46 -18.20 7.52
C GLU A 1 0.71 -19.04 6.26
N ALA A 2 -0.28 -19.79 5.75
CA ALA A 2 -0.10 -20.72 4.62
C ALA A 2 0.57 -20.09 3.39
N GLU A 3 0.09 -18.93 2.93
CA GLU A 3 0.69 -18.21 1.80
C GLU A 3 2.15 -17.80 2.03
N LEU A 4 2.55 -17.48 3.27
CA LEU A 4 3.95 -17.13 3.57
C LEU A 4 4.86 -18.37 3.55
N LYS A 5 4.34 -19.55 3.89
CA LYS A 5 5.02 -20.83 3.71
C LYS A 5 5.14 -21.16 2.24
N GLU A 6 4.06 -20.99 1.47
CA GLU A 6 4.06 -21.17 0.02
C GLU A 6 4.99 -20.19 -0.68
N LEU A 7 5.18 -18.97 -0.18
CA LEU A 7 6.18 -18.03 -0.69
C LEU A 7 7.62 -18.36 -0.24
N GLY A 8 7.81 -19.36 0.63
CA GLY A 8 9.13 -19.77 1.13
C GLY A 8 9.75 -18.81 2.15
N ILE A 9 9.01 -17.80 2.62
CA ILE A 9 9.53 -16.76 3.52
C ILE A 9 9.12 -16.96 4.99
N TRP A 10 8.33 -17.99 5.31
CA TRP A 10 7.86 -18.23 6.68
C TRP A 10 8.97 -18.33 7.73
N ASN A 11 10.13 -18.89 7.35
CA ASN A 11 11.30 -19.04 8.24
C ASN A 11 12.30 -17.88 8.11
N ASN A 12 12.02 -16.85 7.31
CA ASN A 12 12.84 -15.64 7.27
C ASN A 12 12.82 -14.98 8.65
N PRO A 13 13.97 -14.54 9.21
CA PRO A 13 14.01 -13.93 10.54
C PRO A 13 13.05 -12.75 10.73
N LEU A 14 12.83 -11.95 9.68
CA LEU A 14 11.89 -10.83 9.71
C LEU A 14 10.43 -11.29 9.77
N VAL A 15 10.08 -12.37 9.07
CA VAL A 15 8.73 -12.95 9.17
C VAL A 15 8.57 -13.63 10.53
N ALA A 16 9.63 -14.25 11.03
CA ALA A 16 9.65 -14.93 12.32
C ALA A 16 9.35 -13.96 13.49
N SER A 17 9.85 -12.71 13.42
CA SER A 17 9.59 -11.68 14.44
C SER A 17 8.14 -11.17 14.48
N HIS A 18 7.31 -11.53 13.48
CA HIS A 18 5.91 -11.08 13.38
C HIS A 18 4.91 -12.26 13.34
N ARG A 19 5.33 -13.47 13.74
CA ARG A 19 4.48 -14.68 13.61
C ARG A 19 3.23 -14.62 14.45
N ASP A 20 3.32 -14.05 15.64
CA ASP A 20 2.20 -13.99 16.56
C ASP A 20 1.14 -13.03 16.02
N GLU A 21 1.55 -11.87 15.52
CA GLU A 21 0.71 -10.93 14.76
C GLU A 21 0.05 -11.59 13.55
N ILE A 22 0.82 -12.33 12.74
CA ILE A 22 0.31 -13.01 11.55
C ILE A 22 -0.74 -14.09 11.92
N ARG A 23 -0.53 -14.81 13.03
CA ARG A 23 -1.45 -15.85 13.51
C ARG A 23 -2.71 -15.28 14.14
N GLU A 24 -2.60 -14.11 14.76
CA GLU A 24 -3.71 -13.33 15.29
C GLU A 24 -4.48 -12.57 14.19
N GLY A 25 -4.12 -12.76 12.92
CA GLY A 25 -4.83 -12.19 11.78
C GLY A 25 -4.51 -10.72 11.49
N ARG A 26 -3.44 -10.17 12.10
CA ARG A 26 -2.92 -8.83 11.78
C ARG A 26 -2.12 -8.86 10.48
N LEU A 27 -2.82 -8.84 9.34
CA LEU A 27 -2.25 -9.07 8.01
C LEU A 27 -2.12 -7.80 7.16
N VAL A 28 -2.62 -6.66 7.63
CA VAL A 28 -2.52 -5.37 6.93
C VAL A 28 -1.38 -4.57 7.53
N VAL A 29 -0.37 -4.21 6.74
CA VAL A 29 0.68 -3.26 7.16
C VAL A 29 0.25 -1.87 6.74
N GLU A 30 0.13 -0.95 7.70
CA GLU A 30 -0.30 0.42 7.45
C GLU A 30 0.49 1.43 8.28
N ALA A 31 0.56 2.68 7.80
CA ALA A 31 1.21 3.77 8.51
C ALA A 31 0.15 4.70 9.11
N LEU A 32 -0.02 4.62 10.42
CA LEU A 32 -0.93 5.43 11.23
C LEU A 32 -0.15 6.52 11.98
N ARG A 33 -0.86 7.45 12.61
CA ARG A 33 -0.25 8.51 13.43
C ARG A 33 0.69 7.97 14.52
N SER A 34 0.39 6.78 15.06
CA SER A 34 1.18 6.07 16.06
C SER A 34 2.44 5.40 15.50
N GLY A 35 2.48 5.15 14.19
CA GLY A 35 3.60 4.51 13.51
C GLY A 35 3.14 3.51 12.44
N VAL A 36 4.09 2.76 11.91
CA VAL A 36 3.78 1.63 11.01
C VAL A 36 3.45 0.40 11.84
N GLU A 37 2.25 -0.12 11.66
CA GLU A 37 1.69 -1.20 12.46
C GLU A 37 1.15 -2.31 11.57
N MET A 38 0.91 -3.48 12.17
CA MET A 38 0.19 -4.59 11.55
C MET A 38 -1.21 -4.63 12.18
N ASN A 39 -2.27 -4.58 11.38
CA ASN A 39 -3.65 -4.58 11.85
C ASN A 39 -4.48 -5.67 11.19
N SER A 40 -5.60 -6.02 11.83
CA SER A 40 -6.58 -6.93 11.24
C SER A 40 -7.28 -6.27 10.05
N LEU A 41 -7.78 -7.10 9.14
CA LEU A 41 -8.59 -6.58 8.04
C LEU A 41 -9.86 -5.88 8.54
N GLU A 42 -10.48 -6.40 9.60
CA GLU A 42 -11.66 -5.78 10.24
C GLU A 42 -11.38 -4.37 10.73
N HIS A 43 -10.26 -4.16 11.42
CA HIS A 43 -9.85 -2.83 11.88
C HIS A 43 -9.63 -1.88 10.69
N PHE A 44 -8.88 -2.34 9.69
CA PHE A 44 -8.55 -1.55 8.51
C PHE A 44 -9.78 -1.18 7.66
N LEU A 45 -10.77 -2.07 7.58
CA LEU A 45 -11.97 -1.88 6.77
C LEU A 45 -13.07 -1.07 7.47
N ASN A 46 -12.84 -0.54 8.67
CA ASN A 46 -13.77 0.38 9.33
C ASN A 46 -13.71 1.79 8.71
N ILE A 47 -14.08 1.89 7.43
CA ILE A 47 -14.01 3.07 6.57
C ILE A 47 -15.21 3.11 5.60
N ASP A 48 -15.57 4.30 5.12
CA ASP A 48 -16.75 4.49 4.26
C ASP A 48 -16.51 4.13 2.78
N SER A 49 -15.26 4.19 2.33
CA SER A 49 -14.87 3.97 0.93
C SER A 49 -13.54 3.22 0.84
N ILE A 50 -13.40 2.30 -0.11
CA ILE A 50 -12.15 1.56 -0.34
C ILE A 50 -11.91 1.26 -1.83
N GLY A 51 -10.68 1.50 -2.28
CA GLY A 51 -10.16 0.99 -3.56
C GLY A 51 -9.07 -0.05 -3.33
N ILE A 52 -9.21 -1.24 -3.92
CA ILE A 52 -8.18 -2.28 -3.85
C ILE A 52 -7.41 -2.30 -5.17
N LEU A 53 -6.12 -1.95 -5.10
CA LEU A 53 -5.21 -1.97 -6.25
C LEU A 53 -4.27 -3.18 -6.16
N ARG A 54 -4.02 -3.83 -7.29
CA ARG A 54 -3.14 -5.00 -7.38
C ARG A 54 -2.13 -4.84 -8.50
N LYS A 55 -0.84 -4.90 -8.16
CA LYS A 55 0.22 -5.06 -9.15
C LYS A 55 0.11 -6.44 -9.79
N GLN A 56 -0.11 -6.48 -11.10
CA GLN A 56 -0.22 -7.73 -11.86
C GLN A 56 1.17 -8.35 -12.12
N ASP A 57 1.16 -9.63 -12.50
CA ASP A 57 2.31 -10.36 -13.04
C ASP A 57 3.56 -10.32 -12.16
N LEU A 58 3.36 -10.33 -10.83
CA LEU A 58 4.45 -10.49 -9.88
C LEU A 58 4.93 -11.94 -9.85
N SER A 59 6.24 -12.15 -10.10
CA SER A 59 6.86 -13.44 -9.79
C SER A 59 6.74 -13.76 -8.28
N ARG A 60 6.87 -15.03 -7.93
CA ARG A 60 6.85 -15.49 -6.53
C ARG A 60 7.91 -14.78 -5.69
N GLU A 61 9.08 -14.56 -6.26
CA GLU A 61 10.23 -13.88 -5.64
C GLU A 61 9.94 -12.40 -5.45
N ALA A 62 9.36 -11.72 -6.45
CA ALA A 62 9.00 -10.31 -6.35
C ALA A 62 7.87 -10.08 -5.34
N ARG A 63 6.89 -10.99 -5.26
CA ARG A 63 5.84 -10.96 -4.24
C ARG A 63 6.43 -11.16 -2.83
N ALA A 64 7.30 -12.15 -2.65
CA ALA A 64 8.01 -12.39 -1.40
C ALA A 64 8.85 -11.17 -0.98
N ALA A 65 9.59 -10.56 -1.91
CA ALA A 65 10.37 -9.36 -1.65
C ALA A 65 9.46 -8.20 -1.21
N THR A 66 8.32 -7.98 -1.86
CA THR A 66 7.36 -6.93 -1.50
C THR A 66 6.86 -7.09 -0.06
N VAL A 67 6.49 -8.32 0.33
CA VAL A 67 6.06 -8.63 1.71
C VAL A 67 7.19 -8.33 2.71
N LEU A 68 8.42 -8.77 2.41
CA LEU A 68 9.57 -8.50 3.28
C LEU A 68 9.87 -7.00 3.39
N GLN A 69 9.76 -6.23 2.30
CA GLN A 69 9.97 -4.79 2.36
C GLN A 69 8.90 -4.08 3.19
N ALA A 70 7.64 -4.49 3.11
CA ALA A 70 6.57 -3.97 3.95
C ALA A 70 6.83 -4.26 5.44
N LEU A 71 7.15 -5.52 5.78
CA LEU A 71 7.46 -5.91 7.16
C LEU A 71 8.67 -5.16 7.74
N ARG A 72 9.69 -4.82 6.93
CA ARG A 72 10.84 -3.98 7.38
C ARG A 72 10.43 -2.58 7.83
N GLN A 73 9.24 -2.12 7.47
CA GLN A 73 8.77 -0.80 7.88
C GLN A 73 8.02 -0.84 9.22
N VAL A 74 7.52 -2.01 9.65
CA VAL A 74 6.77 -2.17 10.90
C VAL A 74 7.61 -1.67 12.09
N GLY A 75 6.97 -0.89 12.96
CA GLY A 75 7.60 -0.24 14.12
C GLY A 75 8.26 1.11 13.83
N LYS A 76 8.36 1.56 12.57
CA LYS A 76 8.89 2.89 12.26
C LYS A 76 7.89 3.99 12.65
N PRO A 77 8.35 5.13 13.18
CA PRO A 77 7.49 6.25 13.51
C PRO A 77 6.89 6.92 12.27
N TYR A 78 5.73 7.55 12.45
CA TYR A 78 5.06 8.29 11.40
C TYR A 78 5.85 9.53 10.95
N ASP A 79 5.81 9.84 9.67
CA ASP A 79 6.40 11.05 9.11
C ASP A 79 5.38 12.18 8.95
N PHE A 80 5.32 13.10 9.91
CA PHE A 80 4.47 14.29 9.85
C PHE A 80 4.94 15.36 8.85
N ASN A 81 6.17 15.23 8.31
CA ASN A 81 6.73 16.18 7.36
C ASN A 81 6.49 15.80 5.90
N PHE A 82 5.91 14.61 5.65
CA PHE A 82 5.61 14.07 4.32
C PHE A 82 6.81 14.09 3.36
N ASP A 83 8.00 13.80 3.89
CA ASP A 83 9.24 13.85 3.13
C ASP A 83 9.65 12.43 2.70
N VAL A 84 9.63 12.17 1.39
CA VAL A 84 10.03 10.87 0.83
C VAL A 84 11.49 10.56 1.14
N GLU A 85 12.34 11.59 1.23
CA GLU A 85 13.79 11.45 1.43
C GLU A 85 14.15 11.19 2.91
N SER A 86 13.22 11.42 3.84
CA SER A 86 13.46 11.22 5.26
C SER A 86 13.80 9.77 5.56
N LYS A 87 14.91 9.54 6.29
CA LYS A 87 15.32 8.19 6.68
C LYS A 87 14.66 7.83 8.01
N GLY A 88 14.04 6.65 8.08
CA GLY A 88 13.53 6.09 9.32
C GLY A 88 12.13 6.54 9.75
N ARG A 89 11.46 7.44 9.00
CA ARG A 89 10.04 7.77 9.20
C ARG A 89 9.23 7.42 7.96
N VAL A 90 7.99 6.95 8.16
CA VAL A 90 7.13 6.44 7.07
C VAL A 90 5.72 7.00 7.22
N TYR A 91 5.12 7.41 6.10
CA TYR A 91 3.71 7.78 6.00
C TYR A 91 3.01 6.88 4.95
N CYS A 92 1.68 6.96 4.84
CA CYS A 92 0.86 5.97 4.14
C CYS A 92 1.31 5.63 2.71
N SER A 93 1.46 6.61 1.82
CA SER A 93 1.93 6.34 0.45
C SER A 93 3.42 6.02 0.40
N LYS A 94 4.26 6.57 1.29
CA LYS A 94 5.69 6.18 1.36
C LYS A 94 5.86 4.70 1.73
N LEU A 95 4.99 4.12 2.56
CA LEU A 95 4.99 2.69 2.84
C LEU A 95 4.84 1.87 1.54
N VAL A 96 3.92 2.28 0.66
CA VAL A 96 3.73 1.66 -0.67
C VAL A 96 4.97 1.83 -1.54
N TYR A 97 5.52 3.06 -1.60
CA TYR A 97 6.75 3.37 -2.35
C TYR A 97 7.94 2.49 -1.92
N LEU A 98 8.13 2.29 -0.61
CA LEU A 98 9.22 1.48 -0.06
C LEU A 98 8.99 -0.03 -0.25
N SER A 99 7.73 -0.47 -0.34
CA SER A 99 7.37 -1.88 -0.42
C SER A 99 7.44 -2.42 -1.85
N TYR A 100 6.97 -1.65 -2.82
CA TYR A 100 6.87 -2.07 -4.22
C TYR A 100 8.04 -1.57 -5.06
N SER A 101 8.82 -2.52 -5.58
CA SER A 101 9.86 -2.26 -6.59
C SER A 101 9.33 -2.40 -8.02
N GLY A 102 10.06 -1.82 -8.98
CA GLY A 102 9.75 -1.93 -10.41
C GLY A 102 8.49 -1.17 -10.84
N ILE A 103 8.01 -0.23 -10.02
CA ILE A 103 7.02 0.77 -10.42
C ILE A 103 7.71 2.12 -10.44
N ASP A 104 7.63 2.81 -11.57
CA ASP A 104 8.08 4.18 -11.68
C ASP A 104 7.03 5.11 -11.07
N TRP A 105 7.19 5.42 -9.79
CA TRP A 105 6.28 6.26 -9.03
C TRP A 105 6.50 7.74 -9.35
N PRO A 106 5.45 8.51 -9.69
CA PRO A 106 5.60 9.93 -9.97
C PRO A 106 5.87 10.64 -8.64
N THR A 107 7.11 11.06 -8.42
CA THR A 107 7.47 11.90 -7.27
C THR A 107 7.44 13.36 -7.69
N ARG A 108 6.88 14.22 -6.85
CA ARG A 108 6.72 15.65 -7.13
C ARG A 108 7.46 16.48 -6.09
N LYS A 109 8.15 17.54 -6.51
CA LYS A 109 8.72 18.51 -5.57
C LYS A 109 7.64 19.47 -5.09
N SER A 110 7.39 19.51 -3.79
CA SER A 110 6.48 20.46 -3.13
C SER A 110 7.18 21.09 -1.93
N MET A 111 7.17 22.42 -1.84
CA MET A 111 7.84 23.19 -0.78
C MET A 111 9.29 22.75 -0.50
N GLY A 112 10.06 22.46 -1.57
CA GLY A 112 11.45 22.03 -1.48
C GLY A 112 11.66 20.56 -1.10
N ARG A 113 10.59 19.78 -0.93
CA ARG A 113 10.62 18.36 -0.56
C ARG A 113 10.10 17.48 -1.68
N THR A 114 10.66 16.29 -1.82
CA THR A 114 10.14 15.27 -2.73
C THR A 114 8.96 14.58 -2.04
N THR A 115 7.78 14.64 -2.66
CA THR A 115 6.50 14.15 -2.14
C THR A 115 5.91 13.07 -3.05
N PHE A 116 5.26 12.09 -2.43
CA PHE A 116 4.53 11.00 -3.09
C PHE A 116 3.23 10.80 -2.33
N THR A 117 2.09 10.95 -3.00
CA THR A 117 0.75 11.00 -2.39
C THR A 117 -0.06 9.73 -2.68
N PRO A 118 -1.15 9.46 -1.95
CA PRO A 118 -2.07 8.38 -2.31
C PRO A 118 -2.63 8.52 -3.74
N ASP A 119 -2.86 9.75 -4.21
CA ASP A 119 -3.33 10.00 -5.58
C ASP A 119 -2.29 9.56 -6.63
N ASP A 120 -1.00 9.73 -6.34
CA ASP A 120 0.09 9.26 -7.19
C ASP A 120 0.08 7.72 -7.34
N VAL A 121 -0.39 7.00 -6.32
CA VAL A 121 -0.62 5.55 -6.39
C VAL A 121 -1.83 5.25 -7.26
N ALA A 122 -2.96 5.93 -7.02
CA ALA A 122 -4.22 5.63 -7.69
C ALA A 122 -4.22 5.98 -9.19
N ILE A 123 -3.47 7.00 -9.63
CA ILE A 123 -3.28 7.31 -11.06
C ILE A 123 -2.65 6.12 -11.81
N LYS A 124 -1.78 5.35 -11.15
CA LYS A 124 -1.17 4.12 -11.73
C LYS A 124 -2.17 2.97 -11.90
N ALA A 125 -3.40 3.11 -11.44
CA ALA A 125 -4.50 2.21 -11.78
C ALA A 125 -5.43 2.75 -12.87
N ALA A 126 -5.37 4.05 -13.16
CA ALA A 126 -6.30 4.73 -14.07
C ALA A 126 -5.80 4.90 -15.51
N LYS A 127 -4.49 5.02 -15.73
CA LYS A 127 -3.89 5.25 -17.06
C LYS A 127 -2.79 4.22 -17.34
N ASP A 128 -3.07 3.21 -18.16
CA ASP A 128 -2.12 2.20 -18.69
C ASP A 128 -1.10 1.66 -17.67
N GLY A 129 -1.50 1.62 -16.40
CA GLY A 129 -0.55 1.48 -15.31
C GLY A 129 -0.38 0.04 -14.86
N THR A 130 0.70 -0.21 -14.13
CA THR A 130 1.08 -1.54 -13.64
C THR A 130 0.17 -2.06 -12.51
N LEU A 131 -0.82 -1.27 -12.09
CA LEU A 131 -1.79 -1.62 -11.07
C LEU A 131 -3.18 -1.82 -11.69
N GLN A 132 -3.84 -2.91 -11.33
CA GLN A 132 -5.24 -3.16 -11.64
C GLN A 132 -6.11 -2.74 -10.46
N LEU A 133 -7.18 -1.99 -10.73
CA LEU A 133 -8.26 -1.79 -9.77
C LEU A 133 -9.10 -3.09 -9.68
N VAL A 134 -9.02 -3.78 -8.55
CA VAL A 134 -9.72 -5.06 -8.31
C VAL A 134 -11.16 -4.83 -7.89
N THR A 135 -11.37 -3.89 -6.97
CA THR A 135 -12.71 -3.49 -6.53
C THR A 135 -12.68 -2.08 -5.98
N PHE A 136 -13.80 -1.39 -6.08
CA PHE A 136 -13.98 -0.05 -5.58
C PHE A 136 -15.35 0.06 -4.90
N TYR A 137 -15.35 0.52 -3.66
CA TYR A 137 -16.53 0.90 -2.90
C TYR A 137 -16.44 2.38 -2.56
N HIS A 138 -17.54 3.09 -2.74
CA HIS A 138 -17.68 4.49 -2.37
C HIS A 138 -18.98 4.67 -1.59
N ASP A 139 -18.89 5.29 -0.43
CA ASP A 139 -20.01 5.50 0.52
C ASP A 139 -20.79 4.22 0.81
N GLY A 140 -20.05 3.14 1.10
CA GLY A 140 -20.60 1.82 1.42
C GLY A 140 -21.16 1.04 0.21
N GLN A 141 -21.13 1.61 -1.00
CA GLN A 141 -21.68 0.96 -2.20
C GLN A 141 -20.58 0.54 -3.17
N ARG A 142 -20.68 -0.69 -3.70
CA ARG A 142 -19.78 -1.15 -4.74
C ARG A 142 -20.03 -0.37 -6.03
N VAL A 143 -18.98 0.22 -6.58
CA VAL A 143 -19.02 0.86 -7.90
C VAL A 143 -18.73 -0.22 -8.95
N SER A 144 -19.76 -0.65 -9.69
CA SER A 144 -19.63 -1.64 -10.77
C SER A 144 -19.34 -1.01 -12.13
N ASP A 145 -19.90 0.16 -12.37
CA ASP A 145 -19.94 0.77 -13.69
C ASP A 145 -18.76 1.74 -13.82
N ALA A 146 -17.84 1.44 -14.74
CA ALA A 146 -16.62 2.19 -14.98
C ALA A 146 -15.88 2.63 -13.68
N PRO A 147 -15.55 1.69 -12.76
CA PRO A 147 -15.05 2.02 -11.43
C PRO A 147 -13.76 2.84 -11.45
N THR A 148 -12.88 2.58 -12.41
CA THR A 148 -11.65 3.33 -12.62
C THR A 148 -11.91 4.78 -13.04
N VAL A 149 -12.93 5.02 -13.87
CA VAL A 149 -13.34 6.36 -14.28
C VAL A 149 -13.91 7.11 -13.08
N ARG A 150 -14.81 6.47 -12.32
CA ARG A 150 -15.39 7.07 -11.13
C ARG A 150 -14.34 7.43 -10.07
N MET A 151 -13.36 6.54 -9.85
CA MET A 151 -12.23 6.81 -8.95
C MET A 151 -11.42 8.02 -9.44
N ALA A 152 -11.13 8.09 -10.75
CA ALA A 152 -10.40 9.22 -11.34
C ALA A 152 -11.16 10.55 -11.26
N GLU A 153 -12.49 10.54 -11.38
CA GLU A 153 -13.34 11.72 -11.18
C GLU A 153 -13.25 12.25 -9.74
N LEU A 154 -13.37 11.36 -8.76
CA LEU A 154 -13.30 11.72 -7.34
C LEU A 154 -11.93 12.29 -6.94
N MET A 155 -10.87 11.83 -7.61
CA MET A 155 -9.52 12.36 -7.46
C MET A 155 -9.30 13.69 -8.19
N GLY A 156 -10.27 14.17 -8.98
CA GLY A 156 -10.11 15.38 -9.79
C GLY A 156 -9.11 15.25 -10.95
N VAL A 157 -8.86 14.02 -11.42
CA VAL A 157 -7.93 13.73 -12.53
C VAL A 157 -8.63 13.25 -13.80
N ALA A 158 -9.96 13.14 -13.80
CA ALA A 158 -10.75 12.87 -15.00
C ALA A 158 -10.60 14.00 -16.03
N GLY A 159 -10.15 13.67 -17.25
CA GLY A 159 -10.06 14.61 -18.37
C GLY A 159 -8.70 15.32 -18.57
N LYS A 160 -7.68 15.01 -17.76
CA LYS A 160 -6.27 15.30 -18.10
C LYS A 160 -5.62 14.11 -18.77
#